data_AF-A0A7X3WSV3-F1
#
_entry.id   AF-A0A7X3WSV3-F1
#
_cell.length_a   1.000
_cell.length_b   1.000
_cell.length_c   1.000
_cell.angle_alpha   90.00
_cell.angle_beta   90.00
_cell.angle_gamma   90.00
#
_symmetry.space_group_name_H-M   'P 1'
#
loop_
_entity.id
_entity.type
_entity.pdbx_description
1 polymer ?
#
loop_
_entity_poly.entity_id
_entity_poly.type
_entity_poly.pdbx_seq_one_letter_code
_entity_poly.pdbx_strand_id
1 'polypeptide(L)'
;MPTMTLIPYTIAWDAPADGGGSKIDKYQVRLAIHDGGYSEWIDLNSTDTRFVALLPNDVEITIEIRAVNEVGPGEANILQIRPVREPNPSDEKKQIGDKSVNIHLPDPPKTP
;
A
#
# COMPACT_ATOMS: atom_id res chain seq x y z
N MET A 1 7.79 20.21 -21.57
CA MET A 1 7.93 18.90 -20.89
C MET A 1 6.77 18.80 -19.91
N PRO A 2 5.91 17.77 -19.95
CA PRO A 2 4.91 17.58 -18.91
C PRO A 2 5.62 17.35 -17.57
N THR A 3 5.24 18.11 -16.54
CA THR A 3 5.78 17.92 -15.19
C THR A 3 5.08 16.73 -14.55
N MET A 4 5.85 15.71 -14.17
CA MET A 4 5.31 14.60 -13.39
C MET A 4 4.88 15.14 -12.02
N THR A 5 3.59 15.06 -11.71
CA THR A 5 3.04 15.58 -10.45
C THR A 5 2.85 14.42 -9.50
N LEU A 6 3.40 14.55 -8.29
CA LEU A 6 3.13 13.61 -7.21
C LEU A 6 1.89 14.03 -6.45
N ILE A 7 1.00 13.07 -6.17
CA ILE A 7 -0.19 13.29 -5.34
C ILE A 7 -0.16 12.39 -4.11
N PRO A 8 -0.66 12.86 -2.94
CA PRO A 8 -0.82 12.01 -1.78
C PRO A 8 -1.91 10.96 -2.06
N TYR A 9 -1.58 9.70 -1.79
CA TYR A 9 -2.50 8.57 -1.89
C TYR A 9 -2.48 7.79 -0.58
N THR A 10 -3.66 7.52 -0.02
CA THR A 10 -3.79 6.75 1.22
C THR A 10 -4.01 5.29 0.87
N ILE A 11 -3.14 4.43 1.37
CA ILE A 11 -3.20 2.99 1.19
C ILE A 11 -3.56 2.40 2.54
N ALA A 12 -4.66 1.66 2.59
CA ALA A 12 -5.14 1.01 3.80
C ALA A 12 -5.21 -0.51 3.59
N TRP A 13 -5.09 -1.24 4.67
CA TRP A 13 -5.27 -2.68 4.68
C TRP A 13 -6.00 -3.14 5.94
N ASP A 14 -6.50 -4.36 5.87
CA ASP A 14 -6.94 -5.08 7.05
C ASP A 14 -5.74 -5.81 7.65
N ALA A 15 -5.59 -5.72 8.97
CA ALA A 15 -4.64 -6.55 9.68
C ALA A 15 -4.97 -8.03 9.39
N PRO A 16 -3.95 -8.88 9.12
CA PRO A 16 -4.13 -10.32 9.07
C PRO A 16 -4.86 -10.83 10.33
N ALA A 17 -5.60 -11.92 10.19
CA ALA A 17 -6.38 -12.44 11.30
C ALA A 17 -5.44 -12.94 12.41
N ASP A 18 -5.75 -12.63 13.68
CA ASP A 18 -4.96 -13.09 14.84
C ASP A 18 -4.91 -14.64 15.01
N GLY A 19 -5.41 -15.44 14.05
CA GLY A 19 -5.45 -16.91 14.05
C GLY A 19 -4.11 -17.62 13.82
N GLY A 20 -3.00 -16.87 13.82
CA GLY A 20 -1.63 -17.36 13.64
C GLY A 20 -0.80 -17.55 14.90
N GLY A 21 -1.17 -16.90 16.02
CA GLY A 21 -0.48 -17.02 17.31
C GLY A 21 0.69 -16.05 17.55
N SER A 22 1.24 -15.39 16.53
CA SER A 22 2.36 -14.45 16.67
C SER A 22 1.91 -13.02 16.34
N LYS A 23 2.18 -12.08 17.26
CA LYS A 23 1.89 -10.64 17.10
C LYS A 23 2.63 -10.07 15.88
N ILE A 24 1.99 -9.17 15.15
CA ILE A 24 2.64 -8.37 14.10
C ILE A 24 3.51 -7.29 14.75
N ASP A 25 4.78 -7.22 14.35
CA ASP A 25 5.71 -6.22 14.86
C ASP A 25 5.72 -4.97 13.97
N LYS A 26 5.65 -5.16 12.65
CA LYS A 26 5.63 -4.08 11.66
C LYS A 26 5.08 -4.54 10.32
N TYR A 27 4.78 -3.57 9.46
CA TYR A 27 4.55 -3.78 8.05
C TYR A 27 5.74 -3.30 7.21
N GLN A 28 5.92 -3.94 6.07
CA GLN A 28 6.86 -3.52 5.04
C GLN A 28 6.14 -3.26 3.72
N VAL A 29 6.60 -2.25 2.99
CA VAL A 29 6.08 -1.90 1.67
C VAL A 29 7.21 -1.80 0.64
N ARG A 30 6.95 -2.17 -0.60
CA ARG A 30 7.79 -1.82 -1.75
C ARG A 30 6.94 -1.46 -2.95
N LEU A 31 7.53 -0.70 -3.88
CA LEU A 31 6.84 -0.13 -5.02
C LEU A 31 7.58 -0.48 -6.31
N ALA A 32 6.85 -0.80 -7.38
CA ALA A 32 7.35 -0.79 -8.75
C ALA A 32 6.54 0.24 -9.54
N ILE A 33 7.23 1.09 -10.29
CA ILE A 33 6.62 2.13 -11.13
C ILE A 33 6.68 1.64 -12.57
N HIS A 34 5.52 1.55 -13.25
CA HIS A 34 5.36 0.96 -14.57
C HIS A 34 5.94 -0.48 -14.61
N ASP A 35 6.67 -0.82 -15.67
CA ASP A 35 7.41 -2.08 -15.83
C ASP A 35 8.81 -2.04 -15.18
N GLY A 36 9.04 -1.08 -14.28
CA GLY A 36 10.29 -0.98 -13.54
C GLY A 36 10.47 -2.12 -12.54
N GLY A 37 11.71 -2.27 -12.05
CA GLY A 37 11.97 -3.16 -10.92
C GLY A 37 11.33 -2.64 -9.62
N TYR A 38 11.07 -3.55 -8.69
CA TYR A 38 10.66 -3.18 -7.33
C TYR A 38 11.77 -2.42 -6.61
N SER A 39 11.37 -1.45 -5.80
CA SER A 39 12.23 -0.84 -4.79
C SER A 39 12.65 -1.85 -3.71
N GLU A 40 13.63 -1.46 -2.91
CA GLU A 40 13.89 -2.09 -1.62
C GLU A 40 12.63 -2.05 -0.74
N TRP A 41 12.55 -3.01 0.18
CA TRP A 41 11.52 -3.01 1.22
C TRP A 41 11.74 -1.86 2.20
N ILE A 42 10.68 -1.11 2.48
CA ILE A 42 10.67 -0.01 3.43
C ILE A 42 9.91 -0.47 4.67
N ASP A 43 10.57 -0.39 5.83
CA ASP A 43 9.93 -0.62 7.13
C ASP A 43 9.04 0.57 7.50
N LEU A 44 7.74 0.31 7.71
CA LEU A 44 6.83 1.32 8.26
C LEU A 44 7.05 1.52 9.77
N ASN A 45 7.76 0.61 10.44
CA ASN A 45 8.03 0.61 11.88
C ASN A 45 6.77 0.88 12.74
N SER A 46 5.62 0.47 12.23
CA SER A 46 4.30 0.64 12.84
C SER A 46 3.43 -0.58 12.54
N THR A 47 2.44 -0.78 13.42
CA THR A 47 1.34 -1.73 13.25
C THR A 47 0.06 -1.06 12.73
N ASP A 48 0.15 0.23 12.40
CA ASP A 48 -0.93 0.93 11.70
C ASP A 48 -1.22 0.25 10.37
N THR A 49 -2.50 0.14 10.04
CA THR A 49 -2.94 -0.47 8.79
C THR A 49 -3.20 0.54 7.68
N ARG A 50 -2.48 1.67 7.74
CA ARG A 50 -2.56 2.75 6.75
C ARG A 50 -1.19 3.38 6.53
N PHE A 51 -0.88 3.74 5.29
CA PHE A 51 0.25 4.61 4.98
C PHE A 51 -0.12 5.59 3.86
N VAL A 52 0.54 6.76 3.84
CA VAL A 52 0.38 7.76 2.78
C VAL A 52 1.66 7.80 1.96
N ALA A 53 1.54 7.65 0.65
CA ALA A 53 2.64 7.83 -0.29
C ALA A 53 2.37 8.96 -1.28
N LEU A 54 3.45 9.56 -1.77
CA LEU A 54 3.44 10.48 -2.89
C LEU A 54 3.67 9.70 -4.17
N LEU A 55 2.63 9.56 -4.99
CA LEU A 55 2.65 8.72 -6.19
C LEU A 55 2.48 9.56 -7.46
N PRO A 56 3.18 9.23 -8.56
CA PRO A 56 3.00 9.91 -9.84
C PRO A 56 1.60 9.68 -10.40
N ASN A 57 1.04 10.75 -10.97
CA ASN A 57 -0.25 10.68 -11.65
C ASN A 57 -0.17 9.91 -12.97
N ASP A 58 -1.25 9.20 -13.32
CA ASP A 58 -1.47 8.49 -14.58
C ASP A 58 -0.43 7.41 -14.94
N VAL A 59 0.46 7.12 -14.00
CA VAL A 59 1.45 6.04 -14.07
C VAL A 59 0.93 4.84 -13.30
N GLU A 60 1.07 3.65 -13.89
CA GLU A 60 0.75 2.40 -13.21
C GLU A 60 1.80 2.09 -12.15
N ILE A 61 1.34 1.70 -10.96
CA ILE A 61 2.18 1.45 -9.80
C ILE A 61 1.73 0.13 -9.20
N THR A 62 2.69 -0.77 -9.02
CA THR A 62 2.49 -2.01 -8.27
C THR A 62 3.05 -1.82 -6.87
N ILE A 63 2.21 -2.02 -5.87
CA ILE A 63 2.51 -1.89 -4.45
C ILE A 63 2.48 -3.28 -3.86
N GLU A 64 3.53 -3.65 -3.13
CA GLU A 64 3.52 -4.87 -2.33
C GLU A 64 3.61 -4.53 -0.85
N ILE A 65 2.75 -5.17 -0.06
CA ILE A 65 2.69 -4.99 1.39
C ILE A 65 2.75 -6.34 2.07
N ARG A 66 3.54 -6.46 3.13
CA ARG A 66 3.62 -7.67 3.95
C ARG A 66 3.69 -7.36 5.44
N ALA A 67 3.12 -8.25 6.24
CA ALA A 67 3.29 -8.26 7.69
C ALA A 67 4.64 -8.89 8.06
N VAL A 68 5.24 -8.44 9.16
CA VAL A 68 6.49 -8.97 9.70
C VAL A 68 6.32 -9.20 11.20
N ASN A 69 6.78 -10.35 11.68
CA ASN A 69 6.89 -10.67 13.11
C ASN A 69 8.32 -11.14 13.45
N GLU A 70 8.53 -11.58 14.69
CA GLU A 70 9.81 -12.09 15.19
C GLU A 70 10.37 -13.28 14.40
N VAL A 71 9.51 -14.07 13.72
CA VAL A 71 9.95 -15.18 12.85
C VAL A 71 10.46 -14.66 11.52
N GLY A 72 9.83 -13.62 10.99
CA GLY A 72 10.22 -12.98 9.74
C GLY A 72 9.05 -12.40 8.95
N PRO A 73 9.29 -12.02 7.69
CA PRO A 73 8.26 -11.49 6.81
C PRO A 73 7.30 -12.59 6.33
N GLY A 74 6.01 -12.25 6.27
CA GLY A 74 4.97 -13.04 5.61
C GLY A 74 4.96 -12.91 4.09
N GLU A 75 3.98 -13.59 3.50
CA GLU A 75 3.66 -13.43 2.09
C GLU A 75 3.21 -11.98 1.82
N ALA A 76 3.64 -11.44 0.68
CA ALA A 76 3.25 -10.10 0.28
C ALA A 76 1.93 -10.15 -0.49
N ASN A 77 1.05 -9.19 -0.23
CA ASN A 77 -0.08 -8.94 -1.12
C ASN A 77 0.29 -7.86 -2.15
N ILE A 78 -0.22 -8.01 -3.36
CA ILE A 78 0.02 -7.13 -4.50
C ILE A 78 -1.21 -6.26 -4.73
N LEU A 79 -1.00 -4.96 -4.85
CA LEU A 79 -1.99 -4.01 -5.30
C LEU A 79 -1.46 -3.26 -6.51
N GLN A 80 -2.20 -3.26 -7.61
CA GLN A 80 -1.91 -2.44 -8.78
C GLN A 80 -2.88 -1.26 -8.86
N ILE A 81 -2.35 -0.04 -8.94
CA ILE A 81 -3.14 1.18 -9.10
C ILE A 81 -2.56 2.07 -10.17
N ARG A 82 -3.41 2.92 -10.74
CA ARG A 82 -3.01 4.04 -11.59
C ARG A 82 -3.60 5.32 -10.98
N PRO A 83 -2.82 6.09 -10.19
CA PRO A 83 -3.36 7.26 -9.50
C PRO A 83 -3.79 8.31 -10.51
N VAL A 84 -5.10 8.52 -10.69
CA VAL A 84 -5.59 9.60 -11.54
C VAL A 84 -5.63 10.91 -10.75
N ARG A 85 -5.28 12.01 -11.41
CA ARG A 85 -5.59 13.35 -10.90
C ARG A 85 -7.11 13.42 -10.68
N GLU A 86 -7.56 13.88 -9.52
CA GLU A 86 -9.00 14.11 -9.33
C GLU A 86 -9.48 15.09 -10.42
N PRO A 87 -10.64 14.85 -11.05
CA PRO A 87 -11.28 15.90 -11.82
C PRO A 87 -11.48 17.08 -10.86
N ASN A 88 -11.20 18.30 -11.32
CA ASN A 88 -11.42 19.49 -10.51
C ASN A 88 -12.87 19.44 -9.98
N PRO A 89 -13.13 19.81 -8.72
CA PRO A 89 -14.46 19.71 -8.11
C PRO A 89 -15.56 20.56 -8.81
N SER A 90 -15.20 21.36 -9.81
CA SER A 90 -16.15 22.04 -10.71
C SER A 90 -16.79 21.11 -11.76
N ASP A 91 -16.18 19.97 -12.06
CA ASP A 91 -16.61 19.07 -13.14
C ASP A 91 -17.51 17.91 -12.67
N GLU A 92 -17.58 17.59 -11.37
CA GLU A 92 -18.32 16.39 -10.95
C GLU A 92 -18.91 16.48 -9.54
N LYS A 93 -20.21 16.84 -9.46
CA LYS A 93 -21.03 16.53 -8.28
C LYS A 93 -21.27 15.02 -8.14
N LYS A 94 -20.24 14.15 -8.01
CA LYS A 94 -20.43 12.73 -7.63
C LYS A 94 -19.19 11.86 -7.35
N GLN A 95 -18.20 12.31 -6.57
CA GLN A 95 -17.32 11.36 -5.87
C GLN A 95 -17.01 11.85 -4.46
N ILE A 96 -17.86 11.41 -3.52
CA ILE A 96 -17.64 11.51 -2.08
C ILE A 96 -16.80 10.29 -1.71
N GLY A 97 -15.60 10.47 -1.18
CA GLY A 97 -14.83 9.39 -0.58
C GLY A 97 -13.34 9.64 -0.66
N ASP A 98 -12.69 9.74 0.50
CA ASP A 98 -11.24 9.66 0.61
C ASP A 98 -10.73 8.52 -0.28
N LYS A 99 -9.74 8.79 -1.14
CA LYS A 99 -9.11 7.79 -2.03
C LYS A 99 -8.33 6.76 -1.21
N SER A 100 -9.03 5.90 -0.51
CA SER A 100 -8.50 4.75 0.20
C SER A 100 -8.86 3.48 -0.56
N VAL A 101 -7.84 2.75 -0.95
CA VAL A 101 -7.97 1.34 -1.33
C VAL A 101 -7.75 0.51 -0.08
N ASN A 102 -8.64 -0.47 0.17
CA ASN A 102 -8.46 -1.44 1.25
C ASN A 102 -7.99 -2.77 0.66
N ILE A 103 -6.98 -3.38 1.27
CA ILE A 103 -6.39 -4.66 0.84
C ILE A 103 -6.43 -5.62 2.04
N HIS A 104 -6.76 -6.89 1.80
CA HIS A 104 -6.68 -7.91 2.83
C HIS A 104 -5.30 -8.57 2.83
N LEU A 105 -4.49 -8.42 3.88
CA LEU A 105 -3.16 -9.04 3.93
C LEU A 105 -3.22 -10.50 4.41
N PRO A 106 -2.40 -11.40 3.85
CA PRO A 106 -2.23 -12.75 4.38
C PRO A 106 -1.47 -12.75 5.72
N ASP A 107 -1.64 -13.81 6.50
CA ASP A 107 -0.99 -13.99 7.81
C ASP A 107 0.55 -14.14 7.68
N PRO A 108 1.34 -13.57 8.60
CA PRO A 108 2.78 -13.82 8.67
C PRO A 108 3.09 -15.26 9.16
N PRO A 109 4.35 -15.73 8.99
CA PRO A 109 4.74 -17.08 9.39
C PRO A 109 4.57 -17.27 10.89
N LYS A 110 4.10 -18.44 11.31
CA LYS A 110 3.85 -18.75 12.73
C LYS A 110 5.15 -19.13 13.45
N THR A 111 5.25 -18.80 14.74
CA THR A 111 6.23 -19.46 15.62
C THR A 111 5.91 -20.96 15.73
N PRO A 112 6.93 -21.85 15.70
CA PRO A 112 6.75 -23.29 15.92
C PRO A 112 6.09 -23.64 17.25
#